data_AF-A0A970GA56-F1
#
_entry.id   AF-A0A970GA56-F1
#
_cell.length_a   1.000
_cell.length_b   1.000
_cell.length_c   1.000
_cell.angle_alpha   90.00
_cell.angle_beta   90.00
_cell.angle_gamma   90.00
#
_symmetry.space_group_name_H-M   'P 1'
#
loop_
_entity.id
_entity.type
_entity.pdbx_description
1 polymer ?
#
loop_
_entity_poly.entity_id
_entity_poly.type
_entity_poly.pdbx_seq_one_letter_code
_entity_poly.pdbx_strand_id
1 'polypeptide(L)'
;ESQEASIIDTYEKHLDLMSSGYGKLVNNYSLIVEGYQRLTNLLGVMRQQVAPEPSCAFSDETSQKIFKPFEQRAEKLSRTLDELRLSRENHQAAIEVIRSRIDLLMSKENIATQTQIRTLMETNTAIQRQSLTFQFAAGLIEFIVLAYYSHSLWKSLAPGAYHAIAGWIQLLFVVGFSANTVYLTHLIAEYVQGEKHVKRQLQFFLAMLVIILVTVLVASVILQNHALP
;
A
#
# COMPACT_ATOMS: atom_id res chain seq x y z
N GLU A 1 6.40 16.02 -10.72
CA GLU A 1 6.65 15.68 -9.30
C GLU A 1 5.65 16.40 -8.43
N SER A 2 5.17 15.75 -7.37
CA SER A 2 4.26 16.38 -6.39
C SER A 2 4.99 17.53 -5.68
N GLN A 3 4.30 18.66 -5.49
CA GLN A 3 4.83 19.80 -4.74
C GLN A 3 5.28 19.40 -3.32
N GLU A 4 4.64 18.39 -2.71
CA GLU A 4 5.03 17.86 -1.40
C GLU A 4 6.34 17.06 -1.44
N ALA A 5 6.60 16.29 -2.51
CA ALA A 5 7.86 15.56 -2.67
C ALA A 5 9.07 16.52 -2.79
N SER A 6 8.89 17.65 -3.48
CA SER A 6 9.90 18.71 -3.57
C SER A 6 10.16 19.39 -2.21
N ILE A 7 9.11 19.54 -1.39
CA ILE A 7 9.24 20.10 -0.04
C ILE A 7 9.99 19.13 0.89
N ILE A 8 9.69 17.83 0.82
CA ILE A 8 10.39 16.80 1.60
C ILE A 8 11.88 16.77 1.23
N ASP A 9 12.23 16.73 -0.06
CA ASP A 9 13.63 16.77 -0.53
C ASP A 9 14.37 18.03 -0.04
N THR A 10 13.67 19.17 0.01
CA THR A 10 14.24 20.41 0.55
C THR A 10 14.54 20.29 2.05
N TYR A 11 13.62 19.70 2.83
CA TYR A 11 13.84 19.46 4.25
C TYR A 11 14.95 18.44 4.51
N GLU A 12 15.06 17.38 3.70
CA GLU A 12 16.15 16.41 3.78
C GLU A 12 17.51 17.08 3.51
N LYS A 13 17.61 17.93 2.48
CA LYS A 13 18.82 18.72 2.24
C LYS A 13 19.19 19.62 3.42
N HIS A 14 18.21 20.27 4.04
CA HIS A 14 18.46 21.08 5.24
C HIS A 14 18.87 20.21 6.44
N LEU A 15 18.29 19.03 6.60
CA LEU A 15 18.68 18.06 7.63
C LEU A 15 20.15 17.67 7.45
N ASP A 16 20.58 17.32 6.24
CA ASP A 16 21.96 16.94 5.93
C ASP A 16 22.95 18.07 6.25
N LEU A 17 22.62 19.30 5.84
CA LEU A 17 23.44 20.48 6.15
C LEU A 17 23.56 20.70 7.67
N MET A 18 22.46 20.61 8.41
CA MET A 18 22.43 20.77 9.86
C MET A 18 23.18 19.65 10.58
N SER A 19 23.00 18.40 10.15
CA SER A 19 23.72 17.24 10.68
C SER A 19 25.24 17.34 10.44
N SER A 20 25.65 17.82 9.26
CA SER A 20 27.06 18.10 8.96
C SER A 20 27.63 19.20 9.86
N GLY A 21 26.89 20.30 10.04
CA GLY A 21 27.26 21.39 10.96
C GLY A 21 27.37 20.92 12.42
N TYR A 22 26.41 20.12 12.87
CA TYR A 22 26.42 19.49 14.18
C TYR A 22 27.65 18.59 14.38
N GLY A 23 27.98 17.76 13.39
CA GLY A 23 29.18 16.91 13.43
C GLY A 23 30.47 17.72 13.61
N LYS A 24 30.60 18.85 12.90
CA LYS A 24 31.73 19.78 13.07
C LYS A 24 31.76 20.41 14.46
N LEU A 25 30.62 20.81 15.01
CA LEU A 25 30.51 21.38 16.35
C LEU A 25 30.89 20.37 17.43
N VAL A 26 30.43 19.12 17.33
CA VAL A 26 30.79 18.05 18.26
C VAL A 26 32.29 17.79 18.24
N ASN A 27 32.89 17.73 17.04
CA ASN A 27 34.33 17.55 16.90
C ASN A 27 35.12 18.72 17.52
N ASN A 28 34.75 19.97 17.21
CA ASN A 28 35.39 21.16 17.77
C ASN A 28 35.24 21.22 19.29
N TYR A 29 34.06 20.88 19.82
CA TYR A 29 33.81 20.81 21.25
C TYR A 29 34.76 19.81 21.92
N SER A 30 34.90 18.60 21.36
CA SER A 30 35.82 17.58 21.89
C SER A 30 37.27 18.08 21.95
N LEU A 31 37.76 18.69 20.87
CA LEU A 31 39.11 19.22 20.78
C LEU A 31 39.37 20.33 21.82
N ILE A 32 38.38 21.21 22.04
CA ILE A 32 38.50 22.30 23.01
C ILE A 32 38.42 21.76 24.44
N VAL A 33 37.57 20.76 24.72
CA VAL A 33 37.50 20.09 26.03
C VAL A 33 38.84 19.45 26.39
N GLU A 34 39.41 18.69 25.46
CA GLU A 34 40.74 18.06 25.65
C GLU A 34 41.83 19.12 25.88
N GLY A 35 41.83 20.19 25.08
CA GLY A 35 42.76 21.31 25.24
C GLY A 35 42.62 22.01 26.59
N TYR A 36 41.40 22.23 27.05
CA TYR A 36 41.11 22.80 28.36
C TYR A 36 41.61 21.90 29.49
N GLN A 37 41.27 20.61 29.46
CA GLN A 37 41.71 19.63 30.47
C GLN A 37 43.23 19.50 30.51
N ARG A 38 43.89 19.50 29.35
CA ARG A 38 45.35 19.44 29.29
C ARG A 38 45.98 20.70 29.88
N LEU A 39 45.44 21.88 29.57
CA LEU A 39 45.92 23.15 30.11
C LEU A 39 45.75 23.24 31.62
N THR A 40 44.59 22.85 32.15
CA THR A 40 44.32 22.88 33.60
C THR A 40 45.15 21.85 34.35
N ASN A 41 45.37 20.65 33.80
CA ASN A 41 46.26 19.66 34.38
C ASN A 41 47.71 20.14 34.42
N LEU A 42 48.23 20.71 33.31
CA LEU A 42 49.59 21.25 33.27
C LEU A 42 49.76 22.42 34.25
N LEU A 43 48.77 23.30 34.37
CA LEU A 43 48.74 24.36 35.37
C LEU A 43 48.78 23.81 36.80
N GLY A 44 48.01 22.76 37.08
CA GLY A 44 47.98 22.08 38.37
C GLY A 44 49.35 21.49 38.73
N VAL A 45 49.95 20.74 37.81
CA VAL A 45 51.29 20.15 37.98
C VAL A 45 52.35 21.24 38.20
N MET A 46 52.32 22.31 37.40
CA MET A 46 53.26 23.42 37.52
C MET A 46 53.13 24.14 38.86
N ARG A 47 51.90 24.39 39.34
CA ARG A 47 51.67 24.92 40.70
C ARG A 47 52.23 24.01 41.78
N GLN A 48 52.01 22.71 41.65
CA GLN A 48 52.42 21.71 42.64
C GLN A 48 53.93 21.51 42.70
N GLN A 49 54.65 21.72 41.57
CA GLN A 49 56.11 21.65 41.49
C GLN A 49 56.80 22.94 41.96
N VAL A 50 56.18 24.12 41.76
CA VAL A 50 56.75 25.40 42.18
C VAL A 50 56.57 25.65 43.69
N ALA A 51 55.48 25.16 44.30
CA ALA A 51 55.19 25.41 45.71
C ALA A 51 56.22 24.84 46.73
N PRO A 52 56.83 23.65 46.53
CA PRO A 52 57.80 23.10 47.48
C PRO A 52 59.27 23.36 47.16
N GLU A 53 59.62 24.02 46.04
CA GLU A 53 61.03 24.16 45.63
C GLU A 53 61.70 25.38 46.29
N PRO A 54 62.69 25.20 47.20
CA PRO A 54 63.30 26.29 47.97
C PRO A 54 64.13 27.26 47.12
N SER A 55 64.54 26.85 45.92
CA SER A 55 65.23 27.66 44.90
C SER A 55 64.29 28.56 44.08
N CYS A 56 62.98 28.26 44.09
CA CYS A 56 61.93 29.00 43.39
C CYS A 56 60.99 29.72 44.38
N ALA A 57 61.54 30.35 45.42
CA ALA A 57 60.79 31.26 46.28
C ALA A 57 60.46 32.57 45.53
N PHE A 58 59.61 32.46 44.51
CA PHE A 58 59.06 33.61 43.80
C PHE A 58 58.21 34.43 44.78
N SER A 59 58.32 35.76 44.71
CA SER A 59 57.33 36.61 45.36
C SER A 59 55.94 36.33 44.81
N ASP A 60 54.90 36.49 45.62
CA ASP A 60 53.50 36.29 45.20
C ASP A 60 53.17 37.06 43.91
N GLU A 61 53.72 38.28 43.75
CA GLU A 61 53.57 39.08 42.51
C GLU A 61 54.16 38.41 41.26
N THR A 62 55.32 37.75 41.39
CA THR A 62 56.02 37.12 40.27
C THR A 62 55.30 35.83 39.86
N SER A 63 54.85 35.06 40.86
CA SER A 63 54.03 33.86 40.65
C SER A 63 52.71 34.23 39.96
N GLN A 64 52.04 35.29 40.43
CA GLN A 64 50.80 35.78 39.83
C GLN A 64 50.99 36.28 38.39
N LYS A 65 52.11 36.94 38.07
CA LYS A 65 52.44 37.34 36.69
C LYS A 65 52.64 36.14 35.75
N ILE A 66 53.22 35.05 36.23
CA ILE A 66 53.50 33.85 35.43
C ILE A 66 52.22 33.05 35.17
N PHE A 67 51.37 32.85 36.19
CA PHE A 67 50.17 32.01 36.08
C PHE A 67 48.96 32.72 35.45
N LYS A 68 48.80 34.04 35.66
CA LYS A 68 47.64 34.82 35.19
C LYS A 68 47.32 34.69 33.69
N PRO A 69 48.30 34.71 32.75
CA PRO A 69 48.01 34.54 31.32
C PRO A 69 47.39 33.17 30.99
N PHE A 70 47.81 32.12 31.69
CA PHE A 70 47.29 30.77 31.50
C PHE A 70 45.91 30.61 32.12
N GLU A 71 45.66 31.18 33.29
CA GLU A 71 44.33 31.23 33.91
C GLU A 71 43.33 31.99 33.03
N GLN A 72 43.73 33.15 32.49
CA GLN A 72 42.90 33.90 31.53
C GLN A 72 42.60 33.09 30.26
N ARG A 73 43.55 32.27 29.80
CA ARG A 73 43.36 31.42 28.64
C ARG A 73 42.44 30.23 28.93
N ALA A 74 42.54 29.65 30.13
CA ALA A 74 41.63 28.62 30.61
C ALA A 74 40.21 29.18 30.74
N GLU A 75 40.04 30.38 31.30
CA GLU A 75 38.74 31.04 31.42
C GLU A 75 38.12 31.33 30.03
N LYS A 76 38.93 31.81 29.08
CA LYS A 76 38.47 31.98 27.68
C LYS A 76 38.03 30.65 27.05
N LEU A 77 38.81 29.57 27.23
CA LEU A 77 38.41 28.24 26.75
C LEU A 77 37.10 27.77 27.38
N SER A 78 36.93 28.00 28.69
CA SER A 78 35.69 27.66 29.40
C SER A 78 34.48 28.39 28.82
N ARG A 79 34.60 29.69 28.54
CA ARG A 79 33.51 30.46 27.91
C ARG A 79 33.19 29.95 26.50
N THR A 80 34.22 29.67 25.71
CA THR A 80 34.04 29.09 24.38
C THR A 80 33.39 27.70 24.45
N LEU A 81 33.70 26.88 25.47
CA LEU A 81 33.03 25.61 25.69
C LEU A 81 31.54 25.77 25.97
N ASP A 82 31.16 26.75 26.80
CA ASP A 82 29.74 27.03 27.08
C ASP A 82 29.01 27.52 25.82
N GLU A 83 29.63 28.40 25.03
CA GLU A 83 29.07 28.84 23.75
C GLU A 83 28.89 27.69 22.75
N LEU A 84 29.89 26.81 22.61
CA LEU A 84 29.76 25.62 21.75
C LEU A 84 28.70 24.66 22.28
N ARG A 85 28.56 24.51 23.60
CA ARG A 85 27.54 23.65 24.20
C ARG A 85 26.14 24.14 23.84
N LEU A 86 25.88 25.44 23.99
CA LEU A 86 24.62 26.06 23.60
C LEU A 86 24.37 25.93 22.10
N SER A 87 25.39 26.17 21.27
CA SER A 87 25.29 26.02 19.81
C SER A 87 24.94 24.58 19.39
N ARG A 88 25.52 23.58 20.07
CA ARG A 88 25.25 22.16 19.85
C ARG A 88 23.81 21.81 20.25
N GLU A 89 23.35 22.25 21.42
CA GLU A 89 21.98 22.05 21.89
C GLU A 89 20.97 22.65 20.91
N ASN A 90 21.23 23.86 20.41
CA ASN A 90 20.40 24.53 19.40
C ASN A 90 20.37 23.77 18.07
N HIS A 91 21.52 23.29 17.57
CA HIS A 91 21.56 22.49 16.34
C HIS A 91 20.81 21.17 16.51
N GLN A 92 20.93 20.51 17.66
CA GLN A 92 20.21 19.28 17.96
C GLN A 92 18.69 19.51 17.94
N ALA A 93 18.22 20.57 18.60
CA ALA A 93 16.81 20.95 18.59
C ALA A 93 16.31 21.26 17.16
N ALA A 94 17.11 21.97 16.35
CA ALA A 94 16.77 22.25 14.96
C ALA A 94 16.66 20.98 14.11
N ILE A 95 17.59 20.02 14.28
CA ILE A 95 17.55 18.72 13.60
C ILE A 95 16.28 17.95 13.98
N GLU A 96 15.92 17.93 15.26
CA GLU A 96 14.73 17.25 15.75
C GLU A 96 13.44 17.85 15.17
N VAL A 97 13.35 19.19 15.08
CA VAL A 97 12.22 19.88 14.45
C VAL A 97 12.12 19.52 12.96
N ILE A 98 13.24 19.55 12.22
CA ILE A 98 13.23 19.22 10.79
C ILE A 98 12.80 17.76 10.57
N ARG A 99 13.35 16.82 11.36
CA ARG A 99 12.95 15.40 11.31
C ARG A 99 11.45 15.22 11.58
N SER A 100 10.94 15.86 12.63
CA SER A 100 9.51 15.82 12.95
C SER A 100 8.64 16.38 11.81
N ARG A 101 9.10 17.43 11.12
CA ARG A 101 8.38 17.97 9.95
C ARG A 101 8.36 16.99 8.77
N ILE A 102 9.48 16.31 8.50
CA ILE A 102 9.54 15.26 7.46
C ILE A 102 8.56 14.13 7.81
N ASP A 103 8.57 13.64 9.05
CA ASP A 103 7.68 12.57 9.51
C ASP A 103 6.20 12.96 9.38
N LEU A 104 5.85 14.22 9.73
CA LEU A 104 4.48 14.74 9.57
C LEU A 104 4.05 14.81 8.10
N LEU A 105 4.94 15.25 7.20
CA LEU A 105 4.65 15.32 5.77
C LEU A 105 4.43 13.92 5.17
N MET A 106 5.32 12.98 5.49
CA MET A 106 5.19 11.57 5.09
C MET A 106 3.90 10.94 5.63
N SER A 107 3.55 11.20 6.89
CA SER A 107 2.30 10.71 7.49
C SER A 107 1.07 11.25 6.75
N LYS A 108 1.07 12.55 6.42
CA LYS A 108 -0.02 13.18 5.66
C LYS A 108 -0.17 12.57 4.26
N GLU A 109 0.94 12.34 3.56
CA GLU A 109 0.95 11.70 2.24
C GLU A 109 0.43 10.26 2.29
N ASN A 110 0.83 9.49 3.32
CA ASN A 110 0.32 8.15 3.56
C ASN A 110 -1.19 8.15 3.83
N ILE A 111 -1.69 9.06 4.66
CA ILE A 111 -3.13 9.19 4.95
C ILE A 111 -3.90 9.56 3.68
N ALA A 112 -3.38 10.49 2.87
CA ALA A 112 -4.00 10.87 1.61
C ALA A 112 -4.08 9.67 0.65
N THR A 113 -3.00 8.90 0.54
CA THR A 113 -2.95 7.68 -0.28
C THR A 113 -3.94 6.62 0.22
N GLN A 114 -3.98 6.36 1.52
CA GLN A 114 -4.94 5.41 2.10
C GLN A 114 -6.38 5.83 1.87
N THR A 115 -6.66 7.13 1.94
CA THR A 115 -7.99 7.69 1.65
C THR A 115 -8.37 7.44 0.19
N GLN A 116 -7.45 7.69 -0.75
CA GLN A 116 -7.69 7.40 -2.17
C GLN A 116 -7.93 5.91 -2.44
N ILE A 117 -7.12 5.03 -1.82
CA ILE A 117 -7.31 3.57 -1.93
C ILE A 117 -8.69 3.17 -1.41
N ARG A 118 -9.09 3.70 -0.25
CA ARG A 118 -10.42 3.44 0.31
C ARG A 118 -11.53 3.89 -0.64
N THR A 119 -11.44 5.10 -1.19
CA THR A 119 -12.42 5.61 -2.16
C THR A 119 -12.48 4.75 -3.42
N LEU A 120 -11.34 4.29 -3.93
CA LEU A 120 -11.28 3.37 -5.08
C LEU A 120 -11.92 2.01 -4.74
N MET A 121 -11.69 1.46 -3.56
CA MET A 121 -12.33 0.21 -3.12
C MET A 121 -13.84 0.35 -2.96
N GLU A 122 -14.30 1.45 -2.36
CA GLU A 122 -15.73 1.76 -2.23
C GLU A 122 -16.40 1.89 -3.60
N THR A 123 -15.74 2.59 -4.54
CA THR A 123 -16.23 2.77 -5.92
C THR A 123 -16.23 1.44 -6.68
N ASN A 124 -15.18 0.64 -6.59
CA ASN A 124 -15.10 -0.67 -7.23
C ASN A 124 -16.16 -1.62 -6.68
N THR A 125 -16.41 -1.61 -5.37
CA THR A 125 -17.48 -2.38 -4.74
C THR A 125 -18.86 -1.95 -5.24
N ALA A 126 -19.09 -0.64 -5.38
CA ALA A 126 -20.34 -0.12 -5.94
C ALA A 126 -20.53 -0.56 -7.40
N ILE A 127 -19.48 -0.46 -8.22
CA ILE A 127 -19.49 -0.91 -9.62
C ILE A 127 -19.74 -2.42 -9.70
N GLN A 128 -19.09 -3.23 -8.87
CA GLN A 128 -19.31 -4.68 -8.83
C GLN A 128 -20.75 -5.03 -8.46
N ARG A 129 -21.33 -4.38 -7.45
CA ARG A 129 -22.75 -4.58 -7.10
C ARG A 129 -23.69 -4.22 -8.26
N GLN A 130 -23.40 -3.11 -8.94
CA GLN A 130 -24.18 -2.71 -10.12
C GLN A 130 -24.00 -3.68 -11.28
N SER A 131 -22.78 -4.15 -11.53
CA SER A 131 -22.47 -5.13 -12.56
C SER A 131 -23.18 -6.46 -12.31
N LEU A 132 -23.19 -6.97 -11.07
CA LEU A 132 -23.95 -8.16 -10.69
C LEU A 132 -25.45 -7.98 -10.97
N THR A 133 -26.01 -6.80 -10.67
CA THR A 133 -27.41 -6.49 -10.98
C THR A 133 -27.68 -6.55 -12.48
N PHE A 134 -26.79 -5.99 -13.30
CA PHE A 134 -26.91 -6.04 -14.77
C PHE A 134 -26.74 -7.45 -15.34
N GLN A 135 -25.79 -8.24 -14.81
CA GLN A 135 -25.59 -9.64 -15.20
C GLN A 135 -26.83 -10.47 -14.90
N PHE A 136 -27.42 -10.31 -13.71
CA PHE A 136 -28.67 -10.97 -13.36
C PHE A 136 -29.82 -10.55 -14.28
N ALA A 137 -29.97 -9.25 -14.55
CA ALA A 137 -31.00 -8.74 -15.46
C ALA A 137 -30.83 -9.29 -16.89
N ALA A 138 -29.60 -9.33 -17.41
CA ALA A 138 -29.29 -9.90 -18.71
C ALA A 138 -29.60 -11.40 -18.76
N GLY A 139 -29.19 -12.16 -17.74
CA GLY A 139 -29.50 -13.60 -17.64
C GLY A 139 -30.99 -13.88 -17.54
N LEU A 140 -31.76 -13.03 -16.85
CA LEU A 140 -33.21 -13.13 -16.79
C LEU A 140 -33.87 -12.86 -18.15
N ILE A 141 -33.41 -11.83 -18.87
CA ILE A 141 -33.89 -11.54 -20.24
C ILE A 141 -33.57 -12.70 -21.18
N GLU A 142 -32.33 -13.20 -21.15
CA GLU A 142 -31.91 -14.35 -21.96
C GLU A 142 -32.79 -15.58 -21.67
N PHE A 143 -33.08 -15.85 -20.39
CA PHE A 143 -33.96 -16.93 -19.97
C PHE A 143 -35.38 -16.79 -20.56
N ILE A 144 -35.99 -15.60 -20.45
CA ILE A 144 -37.35 -15.35 -20.95
C ILE A 144 -37.40 -15.53 -22.48
N VAL A 145 -36.41 -14.98 -23.19
CA VAL A 145 -36.32 -15.07 -24.65
C VAL A 145 -36.16 -16.52 -25.10
N LEU A 146 -35.26 -17.27 -24.47
CA LEU A 146 -35.05 -18.69 -24.77
C LEU A 146 -36.28 -19.54 -24.46
N ALA A 147 -36.97 -19.26 -23.35
CA ALA A 147 -38.21 -19.98 -23.01
C ALA A 147 -39.30 -19.74 -24.05
N TYR A 148 -39.49 -18.50 -24.47
CA TYR A 148 -40.46 -18.15 -25.51
C TYR A 148 -40.15 -18.83 -26.84
N TYR A 149 -38.91 -18.72 -27.31
CA TYR A 149 -38.52 -19.32 -28.59
C TYR A 149 -38.47 -20.84 -28.53
N SER A 150 -38.03 -21.44 -27.42
CA SER A 150 -38.03 -22.90 -27.25
C SER A 150 -39.44 -23.48 -27.31
N HIS A 151 -40.40 -22.84 -26.63
CA HIS A 151 -41.81 -23.23 -26.67
C HIS A 151 -42.38 -23.12 -28.09
N SER A 152 -42.12 -22.00 -28.77
CA SER A 152 -42.57 -21.77 -30.16
C SER A 152 -41.95 -22.74 -31.17
N LEU A 153 -40.66 -23.03 -31.03
CA LEU A 153 -39.94 -23.98 -31.88
C LEU A 153 -40.47 -25.41 -31.72
N TRP A 154 -40.73 -25.86 -30.49
CA TRP A 154 -41.31 -27.19 -30.27
C TRP A 154 -42.67 -27.31 -30.95
N LYS A 155 -43.56 -26.33 -30.73
CA LYS A 155 -44.87 -26.30 -31.38
C LYS A 155 -44.77 -26.42 -32.91
N SER A 156 -43.72 -25.84 -33.50
CA SER A 156 -43.51 -25.83 -34.95
C SER A 156 -42.83 -27.09 -35.50
N LEU A 157 -41.86 -27.66 -34.77
CA LEU A 157 -41.08 -28.83 -35.23
C LEU A 157 -41.81 -30.17 -35.05
N ALA A 158 -42.58 -30.32 -33.97
CA ALA A 158 -43.21 -31.59 -33.63
C ALA A 158 -44.64 -31.36 -33.10
N PRO A 159 -45.57 -30.87 -33.94
CA PRO A 159 -46.93 -30.55 -33.52
C PRO A 159 -47.67 -31.77 -32.93
N GLY A 160 -47.43 -32.97 -33.46
CA GLY A 160 -48.00 -34.22 -32.92
C GLY A 160 -47.50 -34.57 -31.52
N ALA A 161 -46.19 -34.41 -31.26
CA ALA A 161 -45.61 -34.61 -29.93
C ALA A 161 -46.08 -33.55 -28.94
N TYR A 162 -46.18 -32.31 -29.40
CA TYR A 162 -46.61 -31.17 -28.61
C TYR A 162 -48.05 -31.37 -28.11
N HIS A 163 -49.00 -31.74 -28.97
CA HIS A 163 -50.38 -31.95 -28.54
C HIS A 163 -50.61 -33.23 -27.70
N ALA A 164 -49.71 -34.22 -27.80
CA ALA A 164 -49.81 -35.47 -27.05
C ALA A 164 -49.31 -35.38 -25.60
N ILE A 165 -48.50 -34.37 -25.26
CA ILE A 165 -47.85 -34.24 -23.95
C ILE A 165 -48.61 -33.24 -23.07
N ALA A 166 -48.76 -33.58 -21.78
CA ALA A 166 -49.40 -32.70 -20.80
C ALA A 166 -48.66 -31.36 -20.66
N GLY A 167 -49.40 -30.25 -20.57
CA GLY A 167 -48.82 -28.90 -20.55
C GLY A 167 -47.83 -28.63 -19.41
N TRP A 168 -47.96 -29.30 -18.26
CA TRP A 168 -47.00 -29.15 -17.15
C TRP A 168 -45.61 -29.73 -17.49
N ILE A 169 -45.55 -30.81 -18.28
CA ILE A 169 -44.30 -31.43 -18.76
C ILE A 169 -43.63 -30.51 -19.78
N GLN A 170 -44.42 -29.91 -20.67
CA GLN A 170 -43.92 -28.91 -21.62
C GLN A 170 -43.31 -27.71 -20.90
N LEU A 171 -43.98 -27.22 -19.84
CA LEU A 171 -43.48 -26.12 -19.02
C LEU A 171 -42.15 -26.50 -18.36
N LEU A 172 -42.08 -27.65 -17.68
CA LEU A 172 -40.84 -28.11 -17.06
C LEU A 172 -39.70 -28.23 -18.08
N PHE A 173 -39.99 -28.80 -19.25
CA PHE A 173 -38.99 -28.95 -20.29
C PHE A 173 -38.50 -27.60 -20.81
N VAL A 174 -39.40 -26.66 -21.12
CA VAL A 174 -39.03 -25.33 -21.59
C VAL A 174 -38.22 -24.58 -20.54
N VAL A 175 -38.64 -24.62 -19.27
CA VAL A 175 -37.90 -24.01 -18.16
C VAL A 175 -36.52 -24.65 -17.99
N GLY A 176 -36.45 -25.99 -17.96
CA GLY A 176 -35.21 -26.73 -17.79
C GLY A 176 -34.24 -26.53 -18.94
N PHE A 177 -34.73 -26.57 -20.18
CA PHE A 177 -33.93 -26.31 -21.38
C PHE A 177 -33.38 -24.88 -21.39
N SER A 178 -34.23 -23.89 -21.09
CA SER A 178 -33.84 -22.48 -21.10
C SER A 178 -32.84 -22.18 -19.98
N ALA A 179 -33.09 -22.68 -18.77
CA ALA A 179 -32.16 -22.53 -17.64
C ALA A 179 -30.81 -23.21 -17.93
N ASN A 180 -30.83 -24.43 -18.47
CA ASN A 180 -29.63 -25.16 -18.85
C ASN A 180 -28.82 -24.41 -19.91
N THR A 181 -29.51 -23.81 -20.89
CA THR A 181 -28.86 -23.05 -21.98
C THR A 181 -28.25 -21.75 -21.46
N VAL A 182 -28.98 -20.93 -20.68
CA VAL A 182 -28.44 -19.69 -20.07
C VAL A 182 -27.24 -20.00 -19.18
N TYR A 183 -27.34 -21.04 -18.35
CA TYR A 183 -26.22 -21.44 -17.49
C TYR A 183 -25.02 -21.91 -18.31
N LEU A 184 -25.25 -22.65 -19.39
CA LEU A 184 -24.19 -23.06 -20.32
C LEU A 184 -23.54 -21.85 -21.00
N THR A 185 -24.31 -20.85 -21.43
CA THR A 185 -23.78 -19.60 -21.99
C THR A 185 -22.86 -18.90 -20.97
N HIS A 186 -23.26 -18.87 -19.70
CA HIS A 186 -22.44 -18.31 -18.61
C HIS A 186 -21.12 -19.09 -18.43
N LEU A 187 -21.18 -20.42 -18.36
CA LEU A 187 -19.99 -21.29 -18.22
C LEU A 187 -19.03 -21.14 -19.41
N ILE A 188 -19.56 -20.98 -20.62
CA ILE A 188 -18.75 -20.72 -21.82
C ILE A 188 -18.04 -19.37 -21.70
N ALA A 189 -18.76 -18.33 -21.26
CA ALA A 189 -18.19 -17.00 -21.08
C ALA A 189 -17.04 -17.02 -20.04
N GLU A 190 -17.24 -17.65 -18.87
CA GLU A 190 -16.20 -17.82 -17.85
C GLU A 190 -15.00 -18.62 -18.37
N TYR A 191 -15.25 -19.70 -19.12
CA TYR A 191 -14.17 -20.49 -19.72
C TYR A 191 -13.34 -19.70 -20.73
N VAL A 192 -14.00 -18.87 -21.57
CA VAL A 192 -13.33 -17.99 -22.53
C VAL A 192 -12.55 -16.87 -21.82
N GLN A 193 -13.01 -16.40 -20.66
CA GLN A 193 -12.29 -15.45 -19.81
C GLN A 193 -11.06 -16.06 -19.10
N GLY A 194 -10.83 -17.37 -19.25
CA GLY A 194 -9.61 -18.05 -18.80
C GLY A 194 -9.77 -18.85 -17.50
N GLU A 195 -10.98 -18.96 -16.97
CA GLU A 195 -11.25 -19.69 -15.74
C GLU A 195 -11.27 -21.22 -15.97
N LYS A 196 -10.16 -21.88 -15.66
CA LYS A 196 -9.98 -23.33 -15.91
C LYS A 196 -10.82 -24.23 -15.02
N HIS A 197 -11.34 -23.72 -13.90
CA HIS A 197 -12.12 -24.51 -12.94
C HIS A 197 -13.50 -24.91 -13.49
N VAL A 198 -13.98 -24.20 -14.50
CA VAL A 198 -15.32 -24.36 -15.10
C VAL A 198 -15.40 -25.52 -16.09
N LYS A 199 -14.26 -26.03 -16.58
CA LYS A 199 -14.18 -27.01 -17.68
C LYS A 199 -15.01 -28.28 -17.46
N ARG A 200 -15.01 -28.83 -16.24
CA ARG A 200 -15.74 -30.07 -15.92
C ARG A 200 -17.26 -29.86 -15.87
N GLN A 201 -17.69 -28.72 -15.34
CA GLN A 201 -19.10 -28.34 -15.33
C GLN A 201 -19.59 -28.05 -16.75
N LEU A 202 -18.80 -27.31 -17.54
CA LEU A 202 -19.09 -27.05 -18.95
C LEU A 202 -19.34 -28.35 -19.74
N GLN A 203 -18.48 -29.36 -19.58
CA GLN A 203 -18.64 -30.65 -20.25
C GLN A 203 -19.94 -31.37 -19.85
N PHE A 204 -20.31 -31.33 -18.56
CA PHE A 204 -21.53 -31.96 -18.07
C PHE A 204 -22.79 -31.28 -18.63
N PHE A 205 -22.88 -29.95 -18.52
CA PHE A 205 -24.04 -29.19 -18.99
C PHE A 205 -24.16 -29.19 -20.52
N LEU A 206 -23.03 -29.23 -21.24
CA LEU A 206 -23.01 -29.42 -22.69
C LEU A 206 -23.53 -30.81 -23.07
N ALA A 207 -23.09 -31.86 -22.38
CA ALA A 207 -23.58 -33.22 -22.63
C ALA A 207 -25.09 -33.34 -22.34
N MET A 208 -25.57 -32.73 -21.25
CA MET A 208 -27.00 -32.66 -20.94
C MET A 208 -27.80 -31.96 -22.04
N LEU A 209 -27.31 -30.83 -22.58
CA LEU A 209 -27.94 -30.12 -23.69
C LEU A 209 -28.02 -31.01 -24.95
N VAL A 210 -26.92 -31.68 -25.30
CA VAL A 210 -26.86 -32.58 -26.46
C VAL A 210 -27.85 -33.73 -26.29
N ILE A 211 -27.95 -34.33 -25.11
CA ILE A 211 -28.93 -35.39 -24.81
C ILE A 211 -30.33 -34.86 -25.07
N ILE A 212 -30.70 -33.71 -24.51
CA ILE A 212 -32.03 -33.10 -24.69
C ILE A 212 -32.37 -32.89 -26.17
N LEU A 213 -31.43 -32.36 -26.96
CA LEU A 213 -31.63 -32.15 -28.40
C LEU A 213 -31.84 -33.47 -29.15
N VAL A 214 -31.04 -34.50 -28.82
CA VAL A 214 -31.19 -35.83 -29.42
C VAL A 214 -32.55 -36.44 -29.07
N THR A 215 -33.02 -36.32 -27.82
CA THR A 215 -34.35 -36.85 -27.45
C THR A 215 -35.47 -36.19 -28.24
N VAL A 216 -35.42 -34.87 -28.44
CA VAL A 216 -36.41 -34.13 -29.23
C VAL A 216 -36.38 -34.55 -30.70
N LEU A 217 -35.19 -34.68 -31.29
CA LEU A 217 -35.04 -35.14 -32.68
C LEU A 217 -35.55 -36.57 -32.87
N VAL A 218 -35.18 -37.49 -31.99
CA VAL A 218 -35.64 -38.89 -32.07
C VAL A 218 -37.16 -38.99 -31.87
N ALA A 219 -37.72 -38.27 -30.90
CA ALA A 219 -39.17 -38.23 -30.68
C ALA A 219 -39.92 -37.65 -31.89
N SER A 220 -39.37 -36.59 -32.51
CA SER A 220 -39.92 -36.00 -33.73
C SER A 220 -39.93 -37.00 -34.89
N VAL A 221 -38.83 -37.72 -35.14
CA VAL A 221 -38.74 -38.74 -36.21
C VAL A 221 -39.68 -39.92 -35.97
N ILE A 222 -39.76 -40.43 -34.74
CA ILE A 222 -40.63 -41.58 -34.40
C ILE A 222 -42.11 -41.21 -34.56
N LEU A 223 -42.52 -40.03 -34.08
CA LEU A 223 -43.92 -39.59 -34.19
C LEU A 223 -44.31 -39.19 -35.61
N GLN A 224 -43.37 -38.70 -36.42
CA GLN A 224 -43.59 -38.46 -37.85
C GLN A 224 -43.76 -39.77 -38.63
N ASN A 225 -42.98 -40.83 -38.30
CA ASN A 225 -43.15 -42.16 -38.89
C ASN A 225 -44.43 -42.89 -38.44
N HIS A 226 -44.98 -42.58 -37.27
CA HIS A 226 -46.28 -43.11 -36.81
C HIS A 226 -47.49 -42.31 -37.34
N ALA A 227 -47.28 -41.15 -37.96
CA ALA A 227 -48.34 -40.30 -38.53
C ALA A 227 -48.59 -40.55 -40.03
N LEU A 228 -47.90 -41.52 -40.64
CA LEU A 228 -48.13 -41.97 -42.01
C LEU A 228 -48.88 -43.32 -42.00
N PRO A 229 -50.17 -43.36 -42.35
CA PRO A 229 -50.71 -44.43 -43.17
C PRO A 229 -50.27 -44.28 -44.64
#